data_AF-G9MLY9-F1
#
_entry.id   AF-G9MLY9-F1
#
_cell.length_a   1.000
_cell.length_b   1.000
_cell.length_c   1.000
_cell.angle_alpha   90.00
_cell.angle_beta   90.00
_cell.angle_gamma   90.00
#
_symmetry.space_group_name_H-M   'P 1'
#
loop_
_entity.id
_entity.type
_entity.pdbx_description
1 polymer ?
#
loop_
_entity_poly.entity_id
_entity_poly.type
_entity_poly.pdbx_seq_one_letter_code
_entity_poly.pdbx_strand_id
1 'polypeptide(L)'
;MDDPPPYNDSSEVYGLGPGTQDDVHSPTTLYVAGRFIHSTDPWAPPLYELSHSVGFLKDTDRSVRIERLDYSIKRRDGVAQLAARKRHIYDLKHPLLVTGPTFAYHAEPTSRQSLCAFGLEKFRPKKLSPTKGYRIRRATHSHDHQQLVRRDILFSAVPTKDKAVRYEWSDADGQLVAREVNGSNVMTLVVSAMMGTGERDALVSAWMSRVWAELAKKTDPFG
;
A
#
# COMPACT_ATOMS: atom_id res chain seq x y z
N MET A 1 -60.48 -30.68 1.92
CA MET A 1 -60.05 -29.26 1.95
C MET A 1 -58.65 -29.32 2.50
N ASP A 2 -57.68 -29.44 1.59
CA ASP A 2 -56.27 -29.60 1.91
C ASP A 2 -55.63 -28.22 1.95
N ASP A 3 -55.03 -27.87 3.10
CA ASP A 3 -54.24 -26.66 3.26
C ASP A 3 -53.01 -26.70 2.32
N PRO A 4 -52.67 -25.59 1.65
CA PRO A 4 -51.47 -25.56 0.83
C PRO A 4 -50.21 -25.60 1.72
N PRO A 5 -49.10 -26.19 1.24
CA PRO A 5 -47.86 -26.24 2.00
C PRO A 5 -47.31 -24.81 2.20
N PRO A 6 -46.63 -24.55 3.33
CA PRO A 6 -46.05 -23.23 3.57
C PRO A 6 -44.94 -22.97 2.55
N TYR A 7 -45.03 -21.82 1.89
CA TYR A 7 -43.97 -21.32 1.02
C TYR A 7 -42.76 -21.00 1.91
N ASN A 8 -41.70 -21.81 1.81
CA ASN A 8 -40.40 -21.44 2.35
C ASN A 8 -39.92 -20.23 1.55
N ASP A 9 -39.85 -19.07 2.20
CA ASP A 9 -39.16 -17.89 1.69
C ASP A 9 -37.67 -18.22 1.65
N SER A 10 -37.23 -18.74 0.50
CA SER A 10 -35.81 -18.90 0.18
C SER A 10 -35.22 -17.53 -0.11
N SER A 11 -35.10 -16.70 0.91
CA SER A 11 -34.10 -15.65 0.94
C SER A 11 -32.74 -16.34 1.13
N GLU A 12 -32.20 -16.89 0.04
CA GLU A 12 -30.78 -17.23 -0.07
C GLU A 12 -29.99 -15.92 -0.05
N VAL A 13 -29.90 -15.32 1.14
CA VAL A 13 -28.84 -14.40 1.48
C VAL A 13 -27.60 -15.28 1.55
N TYR A 14 -26.83 -15.35 0.46
CA TYR A 14 -25.42 -15.71 0.50
C TYR A 14 -24.66 -14.64 1.31
N GLY A 15 -24.99 -14.56 2.60
CA GLY A 15 -24.19 -13.89 3.60
C GLY A 15 -23.04 -14.83 3.88
N LEU A 16 -21.93 -14.62 3.18
CA LEU A 16 -20.63 -15.09 3.64
C LEU A 16 -20.53 -14.84 5.15
N GLY A 17 -20.37 -15.91 5.91
CA GLY A 17 -20.03 -15.81 7.32
C GLY A 17 -18.76 -14.99 7.51
N PRO A 18 -18.47 -14.51 8.73
CA PRO A 18 -17.24 -13.81 9.04
C PRO A 18 -16.07 -14.82 9.13
N GLY A 19 -15.73 -15.42 8.01
CA GLY A 19 -14.42 -15.99 7.75
C GLY A 19 -13.63 -14.94 7.00
N THR A 20 -12.44 -14.60 7.48
CA THR A 20 -11.44 -13.81 6.78
C THR A 20 -11.11 -14.45 5.43
N GLN A 21 -11.90 -14.14 4.39
CA GLN A 21 -11.39 -14.20 3.03
C GLN A 21 -10.50 -12.97 2.89
N ASP A 22 -9.20 -13.18 2.80
CA ASP A 22 -8.34 -12.19 2.17
C ASP A 22 -8.86 -12.05 0.74
N ASP A 23 -9.60 -10.97 0.47
CA ASP A 23 -10.10 -10.69 -0.86
C ASP A 23 -8.88 -10.61 -1.80
N VAL A 24 -8.81 -11.56 -2.73
CA VAL A 24 -7.73 -11.61 -3.71
C VAL A 24 -8.03 -10.59 -4.79
N HIS A 25 -7.13 -9.62 -4.96
CA HIS A 25 -7.27 -8.58 -5.96
C HIS A 25 -6.53 -8.94 -7.25
N SER A 26 -7.23 -8.80 -8.37
CA SER A 26 -6.66 -8.96 -9.72
C SER A 26 -5.60 -7.89 -10.05
N PRO A 27 -4.63 -8.18 -10.93
CA PRO A 27 -3.67 -7.21 -11.43
C PRO A 27 -4.32 -5.89 -11.84
N THR A 28 -3.68 -4.77 -11.54
CA THR A 28 -4.22 -3.43 -11.80
C THR A 28 -3.11 -2.40 -11.94
N THR A 29 -3.43 -1.27 -12.55
CA THR A 29 -2.53 -0.13 -12.61
C THR A 29 -3.02 0.95 -11.66
N LEU A 30 -2.15 1.36 -10.75
CA LEU A 30 -2.39 2.39 -9.75
C LEU A 30 -1.66 3.67 -10.13
N TYR A 31 -2.29 4.83 -9.94
CA TYR A 31 -1.63 6.11 -10.13
C TYR A 31 -1.99 7.10 -9.04
N VAL A 32 -1.04 8.00 -8.73
CA VAL A 32 -1.21 9.02 -7.69
C VAL A 32 -1.74 10.33 -8.27
N ALA A 33 -2.81 10.85 -7.69
CA ALA A 33 -3.35 12.19 -7.97
C ALA A 33 -3.53 12.98 -6.67
N GLY A 34 -2.60 13.91 -6.39
CA GLY A 34 -2.58 14.67 -5.15
C GLY A 34 -2.36 13.78 -3.93
N ARG A 35 -3.41 13.60 -3.13
CA ARG A 35 -3.42 12.72 -1.94
C ARG A 35 -4.13 11.38 -2.18
N PHE A 36 -4.68 11.14 -3.36
CA PHE A 36 -5.45 9.93 -3.66
C PHE A 36 -4.67 9.00 -4.59
N ILE A 37 -4.93 7.70 -4.48
CA ILE A 37 -4.44 6.68 -5.40
C ILE A 37 -5.64 6.08 -6.11
N HIS A 38 -5.62 6.10 -7.44
CA HIS A 38 -6.69 5.65 -8.31
C HIS A 38 -6.26 4.40 -9.08
N SER A 39 -7.26 3.64 -9.55
CA SER A 39 -7.05 2.65 -10.61
C SER A 39 -7.15 3.32 -11.99
N THR A 40 -6.70 2.66 -13.05
CA THR A 40 -6.85 3.17 -14.42
C THR A 40 -8.27 3.20 -14.96
N ASP A 41 -9.26 2.63 -14.26
CA ASP A 41 -10.66 2.80 -14.62
C ASP A 41 -11.09 4.26 -14.36
N PRO A 42 -11.44 5.03 -15.41
CA PRO A 42 -11.80 6.45 -15.26
C PRO A 42 -13.05 6.69 -14.40
N TRP A 43 -13.91 5.68 -14.26
CA TRP A 43 -15.16 5.79 -13.52
C TRP A 43 -15.03 5.22 -12.10
N ALA A 44 -13.92 4.55 -11.79
CA ALA A 44 -13.69 4.01 -10.47
C ALA A 44 -13.35 5.14 -9.48
N PRO A 45 -13.95 5.12 -8.28
CA PRO A 45 -13.56 6.04 -7.22
C PRO A 45 -12.11 5.72 -6.74
N PRO A 46 -11.45 6.64 -6.02
CA PRO A 46 -10.10 6.40 -5.51
C PRO A 46 -10.05 5.18 -4.58
N LEU A 47 -8.96 4.41 -4.63
CA LEU A 47 -8.80 3.19 -3.82
C LEU A 47 -8.12 3.47 -2.48
N TYR A 48 -7.21 4.45 -2.47
CA TYR A 48 -6.48 4.86 -1.26
C TYR A 48 -6.43 6.37 -1.13
N GLU A 49 -6.29 6.82 0.11
CA GLU A 49 -6.12 8.22 0.48
C GLU A 49 -4.97 8.34 1.47
N LEU A 50 -4.07 9.28 1.19
CA LEU A 50 -3.04 9.71 2.09
C LEU A 50 -3.51 10.92 2.89
N SER A 51 -2.96 11.09 4.09
CA SER A 51 -3.12 12.34 4.87
C SER A 51 -2.50 13.56 4.19
N HIS A 52 -1.46 13.34 3.38
CA HIS A 52 -0.70 14.40 2.71
C HIS A 52 -0.72 14.19 1.21
N SER A 53 -0.69 15.28 0.46
CA SER A 53 -0.48 15.23 -0.98
C SER A 53 0.95 14.77 -1.29
N VAL A 54 1.09 13.72 -2.09
CA VAL A 54 2.38 13.04 -2.32
C VAL A 54 3.44 13.99 -2.86
N GLY A 55 3.08 14.89 -3.78
CA GLY A 55 4.00 15.87 -4.35
C GLY A 55 4.54 16.93 -3.38
N PHE A 56 3.97 17.02 -2.17
CA PHE A 56 4.37 17.98 -1.13
C PHE A 56 5.04 17.32 0.07
N LEU A 57 5.32 16.01 0.00
CA LEU A 57 6.03 15.30 1.06
C LEU A 57 7.49 15.77 1.15
N LYS A 58 7.90 16.15 2.37
CA LYS A 58 9.22 16.70 2.69
C LYS A 58 9.94 15.82 3.71
N ASP A 59 11.23 16.09 3.90
CA ASP A 59 12.02 15.47 4.96
C ASP A 59 11.53 15.84 6.37
N THR A 60 10.89 17.01 6.52
CA THR A 60 10.35 17.48 7.81
C THR A 60 9.11 16.73 8.26
N ASP A 61 8.41 16.06 7.34
CA ASP A 61 7.23 15.27 7.67
C ASP A 61 7.67 14.09 8.54
N ARG A 62 6.84 13.72 9.53
CA ARG A 62 7.18 12.65 10.49
C ARG A 62 6.21 11.48 10.44
N SER A 63 4.98 11.72 10.00
CA SER A 63 3.96 10.69 9.87
C SER A 63 3.05 10.99 8.67
N VAL A 64 2.80 9.98 7.84
CA VAL A 64 1.84 10.01 6.74
C VAL A 64 0.92 8.81 6.87
N ARG A 65 -0.33 9.08 7.28
CA ARG A 65 -1.41 8.09 7.28
C ARG A 65 -1.77 7.65 5.87
N ILE A 66 -2.01 6.35 5.70
CA ILE A 66 -2.65 5.76 4.53
C ILE A 66 -3.97 5.11 4.95
N GLU A 67 -5.03 5.45 4.23
CA GLU A 67 -6.37 4.90 4.39
C GLU A 67 -6.79 4.20 3.09
N ARG A 68 -7.34 2.99 3.22
CA ARG A 68 -8.03 2.31 2.12
C ARG A 68 -9.49 2.75 2.10
N LEU A 69 -10.03 2.97 0.91
CA LEU A 69 -11.41 3.38 0.69
C LEU A 69 -12.24 2.16 0.26
N ASP A 70 -12.98 1.59 1.20
CA ASP A 70 -13.90 0.48 0.92
C ASP A 70 -15.26 1.05 0.50
N TYR A 71 -15.76 0.67 -0.68
CA TYR A 71 -17.04 1.15 -1.19
C TYR A 71 -18.14 0.11 -1.00
N SER A 72 -19.33 0.57 -0.60
CA SER A 72 -20.52 -0.26 -0.46
C SER A 72 -21.73 0.49 -1.03
N ILE A 73 -22.62 -0.23 -1.72
CA ILE A 73 -23.90 0.35 -2.17
C ILE A 73 -24.89 0.24 -1.02
N LYS A 74 -25.33 1.39 -0.50
CA LYS A 74 -26.39 1.45 0.53
C LYS A 74 -27.66 1.97 -0.11
N ARG A 75 -28.80 1.35 0.18
CA ARG A 75 -30.11 1.91 -0.20
C ARG A 75 -30.61 2.79 0.93
N ARG A 76 -30.83 4.08 0.64
CA ARG A 76 -31.51 5.01 1.54
C ARG A 76 -32.71 5.58 0.79
N ASP A 77 -33.90 5.48 1.37
CA ASP A 77 -35.16 5.96 0.78
C ASP A 77 -35.43 5.41 -0.63
N GLY A 78 -35.09 4.13 -0.85
CA GLY A 78 -35.25 3.46 -2.15
C GLY A 78 -34.18 3.79 -3.21
N VAL A 79 -33.29 4.75 -2.95
CA VAL A 79 -32.22 5.15 -3.87
C VAL A 79 -30.89 4.49 -3.48
N ALA A 80 -30.24 3.87 -4.47
CA ALA A 80 -28.89 3.31 -4.29
C ALA A 80 -27.86 4.45 -4.22
N GLN A 81 -27.14 4.52 -3.11
CA GLN A 81 -26.08 5.49 -2.86
C GLN A 81 -24.76 4.77 -2.59
N LEU A 82 -23.69 5.23 -3.24
CA LEU A 82 -22.34 4.73 -2.99
C LEU A 82 -21.81 5.32 -1.69
N ALA A 83 -21.53 4.48 -0.71
CA ALA A 83 -20.97 4.87 0.58
C ALA A 83 -19.51 4.41 0.68
N ALA A 84 -18.60 5.35 0.95
CA ALA A 84 -17.19 5.06 1.22
C ALA A 84 -16.94 4.89 2.71
N ARG A 85 -16.22 3.84 3.09
CA ARG A 85 -15.69 3.62 4.44
C ARG A 85 -14.18 3.71 4.38
N LYS A 86 -13.61 4.62 5.18
CA LYS A 86 -12.17 4.73 5.35
C LYS A 86 -11.66 3.68 6.32
N ARG A 87 -10.66 2.91 5.92
CA ARG A 87 -9.94 1.97 6.77
C ARG A 87 -8.50 2.43 6.91
N HIS A 88 -8.10 2.82 8.11
CA HIS A 88 -6.71 3.14 8.38
C HIS A 88 -5.88 1.84 8.33
N ILE A 89 -4.91 1.78 7.43
CA ILE A 89 -4.09 0.57 7.20
C ILE A 89 -2.67 0.71 7.76
N TYR A 90 -2.04 1.86 7.53
CA TYR A 90 -0.65 2.12 7.90
C TYR A 90 -0.41 3.58 8.23
N ASP A 91 0.45 3.82 9.22
CA ASP A 91 1.15 5.08 9.42
C ASP A 91 2.59 4.95 8.89
N LEU A 92 2.93 5.71 7.84
CA LEU A 92 4.30 5.81 7.37
C LEU A 92 5.06 6.80 8.23
N LYS A 93 6.21 6.43 8.77
CA LYS A 93 6.98 7.23 9.71
C LYS A 93 8.39 7.52 9.23
N HIS A 94 8.85 8.73 9.55
CA HIS A 94 10.21 9.21 9.30
C HIS A 94 10.73 10.01 10.52
N PRO A 95 11.16 9.33 11.60
CA PRO A 95 11.57 9.98 12.85
C PRO A 95 12.88 10.77 12.71
N LEU A 96 13.10 11.74 13.61
CA LEU A 96 14.33 12.52 13.70
C LEU A 96 15.53 11.65 14.12
N LEU A 97 16.70 11.97 13.58
CA LEU A 97 17.97 11.21 13.73
C LEU A 97 18.49 11.06 15.18
N VAL A 98 17.91 11.77 16.16
CA VAL A 98 18.39 11.79 17.57
C VAL A 98 18.11 10.45 18.30
N THR A 99 17.06 9.72 17.90
CA THR A 99 16.83 8.32 18.29
C THR A 99 17.15 7.45 17.10
N GLY A 100 18.45 7.29 16.76
CA GLY A 100 18.86 6.63 15.52
C GLY A 100 18.08 5.34 15.26
N PRO A 101 17.42 5.12 14.11
CA PRO A 101 16.49 4.01 14.02
C PRO A 101 17.04 2.83 13.23
N THR A 102 16.51 1.67 13.57
CA THR A 102 16.51 0.43 12.78
C THR A 102 16.16 0.67 11.30
N PHE A 103 15.26 1.61 10.99
CA PHE A 103 14.93 2.06 9.62
C PHE A 103 14.60 3.56 9.56
N ALA A 104 15.20 4.30 8.62
CA ALA A 104 14.97 5.74 8.46
C ALA A 104 13.53 6.07 8.00
N TYR A 105 12.93 5.17 7.21
CA TYR A 105 11.52 5.21 6.82
C TYR A 105 10.92 3.85 7.15
N HIS A 106 9.77 3.82 7.81
CA HIS A 106 9.07 2.58 8.15
C HIS A 106 7.56 2.76 8.14
N ALA A 107 6.82 1.67 8.12
CA ALA A 107 5.38 1.65 8.18
C ALA A 107 4.92 0.85 9.40
N GLU A 108 4.05 1.44 10.20
CA GLU A 108 3.39 0.77 11.32
C GLU A 108 1.95 0.42 10.94
N PRO A 109 1.54 -0.85 11.13
CA PRO A 109 0.19 -1.28 10.85
C PRO A 109 -0.76 -0.72 11.91
N THR A 110 -1.94 -0.28 11.51
CA THR A 110 -2.96 0.25 12.44
C THR A 110 -4.22 -0.62 12.50
N SER A 111 -4.30 -1.62 11.63
CA SER A 111 -5.34 -2.64 11.63
C SER A 111 -4.73 -4.02 11.87
N ARG A 112 -5.51 -4.90 12.53
CA ARG A 112 -5.16 -6.33 12.65
C ARG A 112 -5.13 -7.06 11.30
N GLN A 113 -5.72 -6.46 10.27
CA GLN A 113 -5.74 -6.98 8.90
C GLN A 113 -4.53 -6.51 8.07
N SER A 114 -3.73 -5.58 8.60
CA SER A 114 -2.49 -5.17 7.95
C SER A 114 -1.46 -6.28 8.10
N LEU A 115 -0.69 -6.56 7.04
CA LEU A 115 0.14 -7.76 6.95
C LEU A 115 1.26 -7.83 8.01
N CYS A 116 1.98 -6.73 8.20
CA CYS A 116 3.03 -6.58 9.21
C CYS A 116 3.54 -5.13 9.26
N ALA A 117 4.29 -4.76 10.30
CA ALA A 117 5.17 -3.60 10.22
C ALA A 117 6.34 -3.89 9.27
N PHE A 118 6.88 -2.85 8.65
CA PHE A 118 8.03 -2.99 7.76
C PHE A 118 8.87 -1.72 7.70
N GLY A 119 10.12 -1.87 7.30
CA GLY A 119 11.07 -0.78 7.16
C GLY A 119 11.75 -0.75 5.79
N LEU A 120 12.16 0.43 5.37
CA LEU A 120 12.79 0.69 4.09
C LEU A 120 14.32 0.79 4.23
N GLU A 121 15.04 -0.03 3.47
CA GLU A 121 16.51 -0.04 3.39
C GLU A 121 16.99 0.25 1.98
N LYS A 122 17.95 1.14 1.83
CA LYS A 122 18.63 1.36 0.55
C LYS A 122 19.75 0.33 0.38
N PHE A 123 19.86 -0.28 -0.79
CA PHE A 123 20.96 -1.19 -1.11
C PHE A 123 21.49 -0.96 -2.52
N ARG A 124 22.66 -1.53 -2.84
CA ARG A 124 23.21 -1.55 -4.20
C ARG A 124 22.93 -2.92 -4.84
N PRO A 125 22.08 -3.01 -5.88
CA PRO A 125 21.71 -4.29 -6.48
C PRO A 125 22.87 -5.00 -7.19
N LYS A 126 23.81 -4.24 -7.74
CA LYS A 126 25.04 -4.74 -8.36
C LYS A 126 26.24 -4.01 -7.77
N LYS A 127 27.37 -4.71 -7.65
CA LYS A 127 28.66 -4.07 -7.31
C LYS A 127 28.89 -2.93 -8.31
N LEU A 128 29.16 -1.73 -7.79
CA LEU A 128 29.38 -0.49 -8.56
C LEU A 128 28.16 0.11 -9.29
N SER A 129 26.92 -0.33 -9.02
CA SER A 129 25.74 0.33 -9.59
C SER A 129 25.60 1.77 -9.05
N PRO A 130 25.44 2.79 -9.93
CA PRO A 130 25.17 4.17 -9.49
C PRO A 130 23.76 4.29 -8.90
N THR A 131 22.81 3.47 -9.36
CA THR A 131 21.43 3.48 -8.91
C THR A 131 21.24 2.52 -7.73
N LYS A 132 20.68 3.05 -6.64
CA LYS A 132 20.34 2.27 -5.44
C LYS A 132 18.95 1.65 -5.60
N GLY A 133 18.79 0.42 -5.15
CA GLY A 133 17.49 -0.23 -4.96
C GLY A 133 17.01 -0.05 -3.52
N TYR A 134 15.80 -0.55 -3.26
CA TYR A 134 15.19 -0.55 -1.94
C TYR A 134 14.78 -1.96 -1.52
N ARG A 135 15.07 -2.33 -0.29
CA ARG A 135 14.54 -3.53 0.38
C ARG A 135 13.52 -3.09 1.40
N ILE A 136 12.36 -3.72 1.34
CA ILE A 136 11.28 -3.54 2.28
C ILE A 136 11.36 -4.76 3.17
N ARG A 137 11.79 -4.58 4.42
CA ARG A 137 11.92 -5.67 5.37
C ARG A 137 10.77 -5.67 6.33
N ARG A 138 10.20 -6.85 6.61
CA ARG A 138 9.31 -7.04 7.74
C ARG A 138 10.01 -6.56 9.01
N ALA A 139 9.22 -6.05 9.95
CA ALA A 139 9.69 -5.54 11.21
C ALA A 139 8.78 -5.98 12.35
N THR A 140 9.37 -6.20 13.52
CA THR A 140 8.66 -6.47 14.77
C THR A 140 9.18 -5.54 15.84
N HIS A 141 8.33 -5.09 16.76
CA HIS A 141 8.83 -4.37 17.93
C HIS A 141 9.78 -5.28 18.74
N SER A 142 10.87 -4.68 19.24
CA SER A 142 11.73 -5.28 20.26
C SER A 142 10.94 -5.54 21.53
N HIS A 143 11.50 -6.36 22.42
CA HIS A 143 10.85 -6.71 23.68
C HIS A 143 10.56 -5.49 24.58
N ASP A 144 11.36 -4.43 24.46
CA ASP A 144 11.16 -3.14 25.15
C ASP A 144 10.25 -2.17 24.38
N HIS A 145 9.73 -2.56 23.22
CA HIS A 145 8.94 -1.76 22.29
C HIS A 145 9.59 -0.46 21.79
N GLN A 146 10.88 -0.23 22.09
CA GLN A 146 11.56 1.01 21.74
C GLN A 146 12.12 0.99 20.31
N GLN A 147 12.33 -0.18 19.72
CA GLN A 147 12.94 -0.32 18.41
C GLN A 147 12.17 -1.31 17.53
N LEU A 148 12.19 -1.07 16.22
CA LEU A 148 11.82 -2.11 15.26
C LEU A 148 13.02 -3.06 15.10
N VAL A 149 12.77 -4.34 14.88
CA VAL A 149 13.82 -5.34 14.62
C VAL A 149 13.65 -5.84 13.20
N ARG A 150 14.76 -5.84 12.43
CA ARG A 150 14.78 -6.32 11.04
C ARG A 150 14.41 -7.80 10.97
N ARG A 151 13.47 -8.14 10.09
CA ARG A 151 13.10 -9.53 9.76
C ARG A 151 13.29 -9.77 8.26
N ASP A 152 12.59 -10.77 7.74
CA ASP A 152 12.67 -11.20 6.36
C ASP A 152 12.26 -10.12 5.38
N ILE A 153 12.67 -10.31 4.13
CA ILE A 153 12.29 -9.41 3.04
C ILE A 153 10.80 -9.58 2.79
N LEU A 154 10.11 -8.46 2.64
CA LEU A 154 8.72 -8.41 2.20
C LEU A 154 8.67 -8.11 0.70
N PHE A 155 9.36 -7.05 0.27
CA PHE A 155 9.49 -6.67 -1.13
C PHE A 155 10.89 -6.16 -1.44
N SER A 156 11.28 -6.19 -2.71
CA SER A 156 12.47 -5.52 -3.23
C SER A 156 12.11 -4.67 -4.43
N ALA A 157 12.48 -3.39 -4.43
CA ALA A 157 12.35 -2.48 -5.56
C ALA A 157 13.73 -2.25 -6.19
N VAL A 158 13.95 -2.77 -7.39
CA VAL A 158 15.25 -2.74 -8.07
C VAL A 158 15.17 -1.85 -9.31
N PRO A 159 16.08 -0.87 -9.47
CA PRO A 159 16.11 -0.05 -10.68
C PRO A 159 16.48 -0.89 -11.90
N THR A 160 15.84 -0.61 -13.03
CA THR A 160 16.11 -1.28 -14.30
C THR A 160 16.83 -0.34 -15.28
N LYS A 161 17.37 -0.93 -16.35
CA LYS A 161 17.97 -0.20 -17.47
C LYS A 161 16.93 0.32 -18.47
N ASP A 162 15.71 -0.20 -18.40
CA ASP A 162 14.60 0.27 -19.23
C ASP A 162 14.22 1.70 -18.82
N LYS A 163 14.14 2.61 -19.78
CA LYS A 163 13.77 4.02 -19.52
C LYS A 163 12.30 4.17 -19.12
N ALA A 164 11.44 3.26 -19.55
CA ALA A 164 10.01 3.27 -19.23
C ALA A 164 9.72 2.84 -17.80
N VAL A 165 10.60 2.03 -17.19
CA VAL A 165 10.40 1.45 -15.86
C VAL A 165 11.45 2.00 -14.90
N ARG A 166 11.00 2.61 -13.81
CA ARG A 166 11.88 3.14 -12.77
C ARG A 166 12.36 2.05 -11.82
N TYR A 167 11.44 1.22 -11.33
CA TYR A 167 11.73 0.12 -10.42
C TYR A 167 10.88 -1.10 -10.77
N GLU A 168 11.50 -2.27 -10.75
CA GLU A 168 10.79 -3.54 -10.70
C GLU A 168 10.65 -3.97 -9.24
N TRP A 169 9.43 -4.30 -8.85
CA TRP A 169 9.07 -4.73 -7.51
C TRP A 169 8.87 -6.24 -7.50
N SER A 170 9.63 -6.92 -6.64
CA SER A 170 9.51 -8.36 -6.40
C SER A 170 9.10 -8.66 -4.97
N ASP A 171 8.46 -9.81 -4.76
CA ASP A 171 8.16 -10.36 -3.44
C ASP A 171 9.41 -10.97 -2.75
N ALA A 172 9.18 -11.69 -1.65
CA ALA A 172 10.21 -12.35 -0.87
C ALA A 172 10.93 -13.48 -1.63
N ASP A 173 10.24 -14.14 -2.56
CA ASP A 173 10.75 -15.23 -3.40
C ASP A 173 11.42 -14.71 -4.68
N GLY A 174 11.43 -13.39 -4.87
CA GLY A 174 12.00 -12.73 -6.03
C GLY A 174 11.07 -12.71 -7.25
N GLN A 175 9.82 -13.16 -7.11
CA GLN A 175 8.84 -13.09 -8.19
C GLN A 175 8.38 -11.65 -8.39
N LEU A 176 8.25 -11.24 -9.64
CA LEU A 176 7.84 -9.89 -9.98
C LEU A 176 6.35 -9.67 -9.67
N VAL A 177 6.07 -8.69 -8.81
CA VAL A 177 4.70 -8.33 -8.41
C VAL A 177 4.22 -7.00 -8.99
N ALA A 178 5.14 -6.06 -9.26
CA ALA A 178 4.77 -4.77 -9.85
C ALA A 178 5.92 -4.07 -10.58
N ARG A 179 5.60 -3.07 -11.39
CA ARG A 179 6.54 -2.15 -12.03
C ARG A 179 6.15 -0.72 -11.77
N GLU A 180 7.07 0.06 -11.25
CA GLU A 180 6.93 1.51 -11.16
C GLU A 180 7.38 2.13 -12.48
N VAL A 181 6.49 2.84 -13.17
CA VAL A 181 6.75 3.36 -14.52
C VAL A 181 6.97 4.87 -14.52
N ASN A 182 7.86 5.33 -15.41
CA ASN A 182 8.08 6.74 -15.68
C ASN A 182 7.00 7.25 -16.65
N GLY A 183 5.84 7.61 -16.11
CA GLY A 183 4.76 8.27 -16.86
C GLY A 183 4.95 9.79 -17.03
N SER A 184 4.08 10.39 -17.84
CA SER A 184 4.04 11.81 -18.24
C SER A 184 3.61 12.78 -17.13
N ASN A 185 4.31 12.76 -15.99
CA ASN A 185 4.09 13.50 -14.72
C ASN A 185 3.26 12.80 -13.65
N VAL A 186 2.66 11.64 -13.93
CA VAL A 186 1.87 10.91 -12.93
C VAL A 186 2.63 9.68 -12.46
N MET A 187 2.85 9.60 -11.15
CA MET A 187 3.54 8.47 -10.54
C MET A 187 2.63 7.24 -10.56
N THR A 188 3.10 6.18 -11.20
CA THR A 188 2.28 5.02 -11.58
C THR A 188 2.95 3.72 -11.20
N LEU A 189 2.18 2.80 -10.62
CA LEU A 189 2.58 1.44 -10.25
C LEU A 189 1.67 0.43 -10.97
N VAL A 190 2.25 -0.34 -11.88
CA VAL A 190 1.57 -1.44 -12.58
C VAL A 190 1.74 -2.71 -11.75
N VAL A 191 0.70 -3.11 -11.03
CA VAL A 191 0.67 -4.36 -10.25
C VAL A 191 0.29 -5.50 -11.18
N SER A 192 1.21 -6.45 -11.38
CA SER A 192 1.06 -7.58 -12.30
C SER A 192 0.65 -8.88 -11.63
N ALA A 193 0.80 -8.99 -10.30
CA ALA A 193 0.43 -10.18 -9.54
C ALA A 193 -0.99 -10.08 -8.98
N MET A 194 -1.65 -11.24 -8.84
CA MET A 194 -2.81 -11.39 -7.97
C MET A 194 -2.33 -11.40 -6.53
N MET A 195 -2.94 -10.58 -5.66
CA MET A 195 -2.45 -10.37 -4.29
C MET A 195 -3.63 -10.26 -3.33
N GLY A 196 -3.49 -10.80 -2.12
CA GLY A 196 -4.48 -10.58 -1.06
C GLY A 196 -4.53 -9.12 -0.63
N THR A 197 -5.62 -8.70 0.01
CA THR A 197 -5.81 -7.32 0.46
C THR A 197 -4.65 -6.81 1.33
N GLY A 198 -4.25 -7.56 2.35
CA GLY A 198 -3.16 -7.15 3.25
C GLY A 198 -1.82 -6.99 2.52
N GLU A 199 -1.57 -7.83 1.51
CA GLU A 199 -0.35 -7.77 0.71
C GLU A 199 -0.34 -6.58 -0.25
N ARG A 200 -1.47 -6.31 -0.91
CA ARG A 200 -1.64 -5.11 -1.75
C ARG A 200 -1.51 -3.83 -0.94
N ASP A 201 -2.12 -3.78 0.23
CA ASP A 201 -2.03 -2.65 1.16
C ASP A 201 -0.59 -2.40 1.60
N ALA A 202 0.16 -3.47 1.89
CA ALA A 202 1.58 -3.38 2.20
C ALA A 202 2.43 -2.92 1.00
N LEU A 203 2.15 -3.41 -0.22
CA LEU A 203 2.83 -2.99 -1.44
C LEU A 203 2.62 -1.50 -1.73
N VAL A 204 1.38 -1.01 -1.63
CA VAL A 204 1.04 0.41 -1.82
C VAL A 204 1.72 1.27 -0.77
N SER A 205 1.70 0.85 0.49
CA SER A 205 2.34 1.56 1.60
C SER A 205 3.88 1.60 1.44
N ALA A 206 4.48 0.51 0.96
CA ALA A 206 5.89 0.43 0.64
C ALA A 206 6.28 1.32 -0.55
N TRP A 207 5.45 1.37 -1.59
CA TRP A 207 5.63 2.26 -2.73
C TRP A 207 5.60 3.73 -2.27
N MET A 208 4.60 4.13 -1.49
CA MET A 208 4.53 5.50 -0.94
C MET A 208 5.72 5.83 -0.02
N SER A 209 6.18 4.89 0.80
CA SER A 209 7.39 5.07 1.62
C SER A 209 8.64 5.32 0.77
N ARG A 210 8.81 4.56 -0.32
CA ARG A 210 9.93 4.73 -1.27
C ARG A 210 9.90 6.09 -1.94
N VAL A 211 8.72 6.51 -2.35
CA VAL A 211 8.48 7.80 -3.02
C VAL A 211 8.81 8.94 -2.08
N TRP A 212 8.30 8.89 -0.85
CA TRP A 212 8.59 9.89 0.16
C TRP A 212 10.11 10.00 0.41
N ALA A 213 10.81 8.88 0.57
CA ALA A 213 12.26 8.85 0.72
C ALA A 213 13.06 9.36 -0.48
N GLU A 214 12.44 9.47 -1.67
CA GLU A 214 13.03 10.10 -2.86
C GLU A 214 12.75 11.60 -2.89
N LEU A 215 11.51 12.01 -2.61
CA LEU A 215 11.08 13.41 -2.61
C LEU A 215 11.79 14.21 -1.51
N ALA A 216 11.87 13.66 -0.30
CA ALA A 216 12.57 14.28 0.84
C ALA A 216 14.01 14.69 0.50
N LYS A 217 14.72 13.89 -0.32
CA LYS A 217 16.09 14.23 -0.76
C LYS A 217 16.14 15.35 -1.79
N LYS A 218 15.15 15.44 -2.68
CA LYS A 218 15.12 16.50 -3.72
C LYS A 218 14.86 17.86 -3.10
N THR A 219 14.19 17.88 -1.95
CA THR A 219 13.89 19.09 -1.20
C THR A 219 15.00 19.48 -0.21
N ASP A 220 16.05 18.65 -0.06
CA ASP A 220 17.25 18.96 0.72
C ASP A 220 18.42 19.33 -0.19
N PRO A 221 18.63 20.62 -0.51
CA PRO A 221 19.73 21.08 -1.36
C PRO A 221 21.12 21.01 -0.70
N PHE A 222 21.24 20.52 0.54
CA PHE A 222 22.50 20.50 1.29
C PHE A 222 22.86 19.13 1.91
N GLY A 223 22.17 18.05 1.52
CA GLY A 223 22.45 16.68 1.95
C GLY A 223 23.45 15.92 1.08
#